data_AF-X1MPQ4-F1
#
_entry.id   AF-X1MPQ4-F1
#
_cell.length_a   1.000
_cell.length_b   1.000
_cell.length_c   1.000
_cell.angle_alpha   90.00
_cell.angle_beta   90.00
_cell.angle_gamma   90.00
#
_symmetry.space_group_name_H-M   'P 1'
#
loop_
_entity.id
_entity.type
_entity.pdbx_description
1 polymer ?
#
loop_
_entity_poly.entity_id
_entity_poly.type
_entity_poly.pdbx_seq_one_letter_code
_entity_poly.pdbx_strand_id
1 'polypeptide(L)'
;TPENGIRALCKLLINYRGKDGMPGVGGKGIDTVLETINRWAPSSENDTQAYAGAVAKRLGVRTTDPINIKDPATLRGMVVSIIIHENGGNPYSAAIIDEGVRRALA
;
A
#
# COMPACT_ATOMS: atom_id res chain seq x y z
N THR A 1 13.88 -15.13 -1.68
CA THR A 1 13.07 -15.57 -0.54
C THR A 1 11.81 -14.71 -0.46
N PRO A 2 10.75 -15.12 0.26
CA PRO A 2 9.53 -14.33 0.42
C PRO A 2 9.78 -12.90 0.92
N GLU A 3 10.73 -12.71 1.83
CA GLU A 3 11.12 -11.40 2.38
C GLU A 3 11.64 -10.45 1.28
N ASN A 4 12.33 -10.98 0.26
CA ASN A 4 12.78 -10.16 -0.87
C ASN A 4 11.61 -9.71 -1.75
N GLY A 5 10.58 -10.54 -1.92
CA GLY A 5 9.35 -10.16 -2.64
C GLY A 5 8.58 -9.07 -1.89
N ILE A 6 8.39 -9.25 -0.58
CA ILE A 6 7.76 -8.24 0.28
C ILE A 6 8.57 -6.94 0.30
N ARG A 7 9.91 -7.03 0.37
CA ARG A 7 10.79 -5.85 0.27
C ARG A 7 10.60 -5.12 -1.06
N ALA A 8 10.53 -5.85 -2.17
CA ALA A 8 10.35 -5.26 -3.49
C ALA A 8 9.00 -4.53 -3.59
N LEU A 9 7.92 -5.15 -3.10
CA LEU A 9 6.60 -4.52 -2.97
C LEU A 9 6.66 -3.25 -2.12
N CYS A 10 7.27 -3.32 -0.93
CA CYS A 10 7.44 -2.15 -0.05
C CYS A 10 8.16 -0.99 -0.77
N LYS A 11 9.28 -1.28 -1.45
CA LYS A 11 10.04 -0.26 -2.19
C LYS A 11 9.24 0.35 -3.33
N LEU A 12 8.44 -0.46 -4.03
CA LEU A 12 7.55 0.02 -5.08
C LEU A 12 6.53 1.02 -4.53
N LEU A 13 5.86 0.70 -3.42
CA LEU A 13 4.90 1.60 -2.77
C LEU A 13 5.56 2.88 -2.25
N ILE A 14 6.76 2.78 -1.67
CA ILE A 14 7.53 3.96 -1.26
C ILE A 14 7.86 4.86 -2.45
N ASN A 15 8.19 4.27 -3.61
CA ASN A 15 8.55 5.00 -4.83
C ASN A 15 7.35 5.73 -5.46
N TYR A 16 6.12 5.27 -5.23
CA TYR A 16 4.93 5.94 -5.75
C TYR A 16 4.77 7.37 -5.23
N ARG A 17 5.26 7.69 -4.03
CA ARG A 17 5.22 9.05 -3.47
C ARG A 17 5.81 10.13 -4.39
N GLY A 18 6.77 9.75 -5.23
CA GLY A 18 7.44 10.66 -6.16
C GLY A 18 6.74 10.79 -7.51
N LYS A 19 5.56 10.19 -7.67
CA LYS A 19 4.73 10.25 -8.87
C LYS A 19 3.55 11.19 -8.65
N ASP A 20 2.97 11.64 -9.75
CA ASP A 20 1.81 12.53 -9.73
C ASP A 20 0.62 11.84 -9.07
N GLY A 21 -0.01 12.59 -8.17
CA GLY A 21 -1.24 12.22 -7.48
C GLY A 21 -2.48 12.49 -8.33
N MET A 22 -3.64 12.24 -7.74
CA MET A 22 -4.94 12.54 -8.36
C MET A 22 -5.31 14.01 -8.11
N PRO A 23 -5.76 14.76 -9.15
CA PRO A 23 -6.19 16.14 -8.96
C PRO A 23 -7.31 16.26 -7.92
N GLY A 24 -7.11 17.13 -6.91
CA GLY A 24 -8.10 17.37 -5.86
C GLY A 24 -8.19 16.29 -4.78
N VAL A 25 -7.28 15.32 -4.78
CA VAL A 25 -7.13 14.29 -3.74
C VAL A 25 -5.77 14.46 -3.07
N GLY A 26 -5.73 14.39 -1.74
CA GLY A 26 -4.47 14.42 -1.01
C GLY A 26 -3.66 15.72 -1.20
N GLY A 27 -2.35 15.59 -1.07
CA GLY A 27 -1.37 16.65 -1.25
C GLY A 27 -0.67 16.58 -2.60
N LYS A 28 0.63 16.91 -2.60
CA LYS A 28 1.45 16.87 -3.83
C LYS A 28 2.01 15.46 -4.03
N GLY A 29 1.60 14.82 -5.13
CA GLY A 29 2.03 13.47 -5.48
C GLY A 29 1.14 12.41 -4.82
N ILE A 30 1.50 11.14 -4.97
CA ILE A 30 0.73 10.04 -4.37
C ILE A 30 0.97 10.02 -2.86
N ASP A 31 -0.03 10.43 -2.09
CA ASP A 31 0.06 10.47 -0.62
C ASP A 31 -1.18 9.94 0.10
N THR A 32 -2.17 9.40 -0.63
CA THR A 32 -3.36 8.77 -0.05
C THR A 32 -3.45 7.27 -0.37
N VAL A 33 -4.36 6.58 0.33
CA VAL A 33 -4.68 5.17 0.03
C VAL A 33 -5.30 5.06 -1.36
N LEU A 34 -6.23 5.95 -1.71
CA LEU A 34 -6.91 5.93 -3.00
C LEU A 34 -5.92 6.05 -4.16
N GLU A 35 -5.00 7.00 -4.09
CA GLU A 35 -4.01 7.19 -5.16
C GLU A 35 -3.04 6.02 -5.26
N THR A 36 -2.59 5.49 -4.11
CA THR A 36 -1.68 4.34 -4.05
C THR A 36 -2.32 3.12 -4.72
N ILE A 37 -3.57 2.82 -4.35
CA ILE A 37 -4.31 1.67 -4.90
C ILE A 37 -4.73 1.91 -6.35
N ASN A 38 -5.13 3.12 -6.73
CA ASN A 38 -5.42 3.43 -8.13
C ASN A 38 -4.21 3.24 -9.04
N ARG A 39 -3.00 3.52 -8.54
CA ARG A 39 -1.77 3.25 -9.29
C ARG A 39 -1.38 1.77 -9.29
N TRP A 40 -1.67 1.04 -8.21
CA TRP A 40 -1.41 -0.40 -8.09
C TRP A 40 -2.36 -1.23 -8.97
N ALA A 41 -3.66 -0.95 -8.89
CA ALA A 41 -4.76 -1.67 -9.54
C ALA A 41 -5.75 -0.65 -10.16
N PRO A 42 -5.46 -0.18 -11.39
CA PRO A 42 -6.29 0.81 -12.08
C PRO A 42 -7.71 0.32 -12.35
N SER A 43 -8.66 1.27 -12.42
CA SER A 43 -10.10 0.99 -12.48
C SER A 43 -10.59 0.42 -13.80
N SER A 44 -9.74 0.29 -14.82
CA SER A 44 -10.10 -0.35 -16.10
C SER A 44 -10.43 -1.84 -15.92
N GLU A 45 -9.84 -2.47 -14.90
CA GLU A 45 -9.97 -3.91 -14.64
C GLU A 45 -10.37 -4.21 -13.18
N ASN A 46 -10.40 -3.20 -12.31
CA ASN A 46 -10.55 -3.38 -10.86
C ASN A 46 -11.64 -2.46 -10.29
N ASP A 47 -12.29 -2.91 -9.21
CA ASP A 47 -13.04 -2.01 -8.32
C ASP A 47 -12.06 -1.30 -7.36
N THR A 48 -11.33 -0.32 -7.89
CA THR A 48 -10.33 0.45 -7.15
C THR A 48 -10.90 1.12 -5.91
N GLN A 49 -12.17 1.55 -5.93
CA GLN A 49 -12.81 2.21 -4.80
C GLN A 49 -13.06 1.21 -3.66
N ALA A 50 -13.60 0.03 -3.97
CA ALA A 50 -13.78 -1.02 -2.98
C ALA A 50 -12.43 -1.49 -2.41
N TYR A 51 -11.41 -1.65 -3.26
CA TYR A 51 -10.05 -2.03 -2.82
C TYR A 51 -9.45 -0.96 -1.90
N ALA A 52 -9.45 0.31 -2.31
CA ALA A 52 -8.97 1.41 -1.48
C ALA A 52 -9.75 1.49 -0.15
N GLY A 53 -11.06 1.27 -0.17
CA GLY A 53 -11.89 1.23 1.04
C GLY A 53 -11.49 0.12 2.02
N ALA A 54 -11.24 -1.09 1.52
CA ALA A 54 -10.78 -2.21 2.35
C ALA A 54 -9.40 -1.94 2.98
N VAL A 55 -8.49 -1.36 2.20
CA VAL A 55 -7.14 -0.98 2.65
C VAL A 55 -7.22 0.13 3.70
N ALA A 56 -7.99 1.19 3.43
CA ALA A 56 -8.17 2.32 4.34
C ALA A 56 -8.79 1.90 5.69
N LYS A 57 -9.76 0.98 5.66
CA LYS A 57 -10.34 0.37 6.87
C LYS A 57 -9.29 -0.34 7.71
N ARG A 58 -8.34 -1.04 7.10
CA ARG A 58 -7.25 -1.73 7.82
C ARG A 58 -6.26 -0.73 8.45
N LEU A 59 -6.03 0.39 7.78
CA LEU A 59 -5.15 1.46 8.23
C LEU A 59 -5.80 2.41 9.26
N GLY A 60 -7.13 2.39 9.37
CA GLY A 60 -7.86 3.28 10.28
C GLY A 60 -7.93 4.73 9.77
N VAL A 61 -7.90 4.93 8.45
CA VAL A 61 -7.93 6.25 7.79
C VAL A 61 -9.06 6.30 6.75
N ARG A 62 -9.40 7.49 6.26
CA ARG A 62 -10.22 7.63 5.04
C ARG A 62 -9.37 7.39 3.81
N THR A 63 -9.99 7.00 2.71
CA THR A 63 -9.28 6.71 1.44
C THR A 63 -8.50 7.90 0.90
N THR A 64 -8.93 9.13 1.23
CA THR A 64 -8.34 10.40 0.79
C THR A 64 -7.56 11.13 1.89
N ASP A 65 -7.40 10.54 3.08
CA ASP A 65 -6.53 11.11 4.10
C ASP A 65 -5.06 10.99 3.67
N PRO A 66 -4.24 12.03 3.85
CA PRO A 66 -2.80 11.90 3.67
C PRO A 66 -2.23 10.83 4.61
N ILE A 67 -1.41 9.95 4.06
CA ILE A 67 -0.70 8.89 4.79
C ILE A 67 0.81 9.05 4.63
N ASN A 68 1.55 8.70 5.69
CA ASN A 68 2.99 8.56 5.58
C ASN A 68 3.34 7.12 5.20
N ILE A 69 3.46 6.80 3.90
CA ILE A 69 3.82 5.44 3.45
C ILE A 69 5.25 5.01 3.87
N LYS A 70 6.03 5.89 4.51
CA LYS A 70 7.35 5.55 5.11
C LYS A 70 7.25 5.21 6.60
N ASP A 71 6.10 5.44 7.23
CA ASP A 71 5.82 4.94 8.56
C ASP A 71 5.72 3.39 8.52
N PRO A 72 6.43 2.66 9.39
CA PRO A 72 6.44 1.19 9.36
C PRO A 72 5.05 0.56 9.47
N ALA A 73 4.17 1.11 10.32
CA ALA A 73 2.83 0.54 10.52
C ALA A 73 1.94 0.77 9.29
N THR A 74 2.01 1.97 8.70
CA THR A 74 1.32 2.31 7.45
C THR A 74 1.79 1.41 6.30
N LEU A 75 3.10 1.30 6.10
CA LEU A 75 3.67 0.47 5.02
C LEU A 75 3.29 -1.00 5.19
N ARG A 76 3.40 -1.53 6.40
CA ARG A 76 2.97 -2.89 6.73
C ARG A 76 1.47 -3.09 6.48
N GLY A 77 0.64 -2.16 6.90
CA GLY A 77 -0.81 -2.19 6.71
C GLY A 77 -1.19 -2.22 5.23
N MET A 78 -0.55 -1.39 4.42
CA MET A 78 -0.72 -1.36 2.96
C MET A 78 -0.33 -2.69 2.32
N VAL A 79 0.87 -3.19 2.62
CA VAL A 79 1.41 -4.44 2.07
C VAL A 79 0.54 -5.65 2.42
N VAL A 80 0.14 -5.78 3.68
CA VAL A 80 -0.72 -6.89 4.10
C VAL A 80 -2.09 -6.81 3.46
N SER A 81 -2.65 -5.60 3.29
CA SER A 81 -3.93 -5.41 2.60
C SER A 81 -3.83 -5.87 1.14
N ILE A 82 -2.74 -5.50 0.46
CA ILE A 82 -2.50 -5.91 -0.92
C ILE A 82 -2.38 -7.43 -1.01
N ILE A 83 -1.53 -8.05 -0.19
CA ILE A 83 -1.35 -9.51 -0.18
C ILE A 83 -2.67 -10.25 0.02
N ILE A 84 -3.51 -9.79 0.95
CA ILE A 84 -4.82 -10.40 1.21
C ILE A 84 -5.75 -10.25 0.01
N HIS A 85 -5.76 -9.09 -0.63
CA HIS A 85 -6.62 -8.85 -1.79
C HIS A 85 -6.20 -9.72 -2.99
N GLU A 86 -4.91 -9.76 -3.31
CA GLU A 86 -4.39 -10.50 -4.48
C GLU A 86 -4.49 -12.03 -4.30
N ASN A 87 -4.28 -12.53 -3.08
CA ASN A 87 -4.21 -13.98 -2.82
C ASN A 87 -5.45 -14.56 -2.13
N GLY A 88 -6.46 -13.72 -1.85
CA GLY A 88 -7.60 -14.10 -1.00
C GLY A 88 -7.25 -14.35 0.47
N GLY A 89 -6.01 -14.06 0.89
CA GLY A 89 -5.51 -14.29 2.24
C GLY A 89 -4.02 -13.96 2.38
N ASN A 90 -3.50 -13.99 3.61
CA ASN A 90 -2.07 -13.81 3.86
C ASN A 90 -1.41 -15.16 4.20
N PRO A 91 -0.58 -15.73 3.31
CA PRO A 91 0.12 -16.99 3.59
C PRO A 91 1.41 -16.79 4.42
N TYR A 92 1.83 -15.54 4.67
CA TYR A 92 3.10 -15.23 5.32
C TYR A 92 2.92 -14.95 6.81
N SER A 93 3.87 -15.43 7.63
CA SER A 93 3.94 -15.07 9.04
C SER A 93 4.26 -13.59 9.23
N ALA A 94 3.92 -13.04 10.39
CA ALA A 94 4.25 -11.66 10.73
C ALA A 94 5.75 -11.38 10.60
N ALA A 95 6.61 -12.30 11.04
CA ALA A 95 8.06 -12.15 10.96
C ALA A 95 8.58 -11.96 9.52
N ILE A 96 8.01 -12.69 8.54
CA ILE A 96 8.39 -12.57 7.12
C ILE A 96 7.97 -11.19 6.58
N ILE A 97 6.76 -10.74 6.92
CA ILE A 97 6.25 -9.40 6.55
C ILE A 97 7.13 -8.32 7.16
N ASP A 98 7.37 -8.41 8.46
CA ASP A 98 8.11 -7.41 9.24
C ASP A 98 9.56 -7.30 8.76
N GLU A 99 10.20 -8.41 8.40
CA GLU A 99 11.55 -8.41 7.85
C GLU A 99 11.61 -7.74 6.46
N GLY A 100 10.62 -8.00 5.60
CA GLY A 100 10.52 -7.34 4.30
C GLY A 100 10.32 -5.82 4.43
N VAL A 101 9.45 -5.40 5.35
CA VAL A 101 9.20 -3.98 5.67
C VAL A 101 10.46 -3.32 6.22
N ARG A 102 11.12 -3.93 7.22
CA ARG A 102 12.36 -3.43 7.82
C ARG A 102 13.46 -3.22 6.78
N ARG A 103 13.67 -4.19 5.89
CA ARG A 103 14.69 -4.10 4.81
C ARG A 103 14.35 -3.08 3.72
N ALA A 104 13.10 -2.67 3.60
CA ALA A 104 12.69 -1.67 2.63
C ALA A 104 12.89 -0.23 3.14
N LEU A 105 12.82 -0.05 4.47
CA LEU A 105 13.01 1.23 5.16
C LEU A 105 14.46 1.53 5.56
N ALA A 106 15.31 0.50 5.60
CA ALA A 106 16.75 0.61 5.82
C ALA A 106 17.51 1.27 4.65
#